data_AF-A0AAU0VWW3-F1
#
_entry.id   AF-A0AAU0VWW3-F1
#
_cell.length_a   1.000
_cell.length_b   1.000
_cell.length_c   1.000
_cell.angle_alpha   90.00
_cell.angle_beta   90.00
_cell.angle_gamma   90.00
#
_symmetry.space_group_name_H-M   'P 1'
#
loop_
_entity.id
_entity.type
_entity.pdbx_description
1 polymer ?
#
loop_
_entity_poly.entity_id
_entity_poly.type
_entity_poly.pdbx_seq_one_letter_code
_entity_poly.pdbx_strand_id
1 'polypeptide(L)'
;MPQHLAIACPKCPSEEAEVHLDPRADELSPVTAFSCRLCGHRWRPTEVPYLFAPDYDQAYADAPPLPEEELTLALWAEGINLRARAAHEGNGSAIDPGGYRLFYLRQAAYLDRTAHALAAAAQSGLTRHQHVADAVDAAVMAADLLLHFDLELGQVHVEGALGADSSQWQTSDGLRAYVRQEYTAWQDWETTTRRNRHP
;
A
#
# COMPACT_ATOMS: atom_id res chain seq x y z
N MET A 1 17.35 14.14 20.76
CA MET A 1 16.13 13.91 21.54
C MET A 1 15.62 12.54 21.12
N PRO A 2 15.57 11.53 22.00
CA PRO A 2 15.09 10.20 21.59
C PRO A 2 13.64 10.35 21.15
N GLN A 3 13.34 9.99 19.90
CA GLN A 3 11.98 9.87 19.41
C GLN A 3 11.33 8.74 20.21
N HIS A 4 10.51 9.09 21.20
CA HIS A 4 9.69 8.10 21.89
C HIS A 4 8.76 7.48 20.85
N LEU A 5 8.79 6.14 20.72
CA LEU A 5 7.80 5.40 19.93
C LEU A 5 6.41 5.81 20.41
N ALA A 6 5.68 6.54 19.56
CA ALA A 6 4.29 6.89 19.80
C ALA A 6 3.41 5.70 19.40
N ILE A 7 2.49 5.30 20.28
CA ILE A 7 1.59 4.17 20.03
C ILE A 7 0.20 4.74 19.72
N ALA A 8 -0.19 4.71 18.45
CA ALA A 8 -1.46 5.24 17.98
C ALA A 8 -2.65 4.37 18.41
N CYS A 9 -3.76 5.03 18.77
CA CYS A 9 -5.02 4.35 19.05
C CYS A 9 -5.69 3.88 17.74
N PRO A 10 -6.16 2.63 17.64
CA PRO A 10 -6.82 2.14 16.43
C PRO A 10 -8.26 2.67 16.24
N LYS A 11 -8.80 3.48 17.16
CA LYS A 11 -10.17 4.01 17.10
C LYS A 11 -10.30 5.53 17.02
N CYS A 12 -9.22 6.28 17.24
CA CYS A 12 -9.26 7.74 17.27
C CYS A 12 -7.86 8.31 16.96
N PRO A 13 -7.72 9.58 16.58
CA PRO A 13 -6.43 10.17 16.17
C PRO A 13 -5.47 10.46 17.34
N SER A 14 -5.63 9.77 18.48
CA SER A 14 -4.78 9.96 19.65
C SER A 14 -3.55 9.05 19.58
N GLU A 15 -2.39 9.64 19.88
CA GLU A 15 -1.11 8.95 20.04
C GLU A 15 -0.77 8.68 21.52
N GLU A 16 -1.70 9.02 22.43
CA GLU A 16 -1.53 8.89 23.86
C GLU A 16 -2.10 7.55 24.34
N ALA A 17 -1.23 6.54 24.38
CA ALA A 17 -1.54 5.23 24.93
C ALA A 17 -0.85 5.01 26.29
N GLU A 18 -1.58 4.38 27.21
CA GLU A 18 -1.01 3.84 28.45
C GLU A 18 -0.84 2.33 28.34
N VAL A 19 0.24 1.84 28.94
CA VAL A 19 0.55 0.42 29.03
C VAL A 19 0.04 -0.12 30.36
N HIS A 20 -0.78 -1.16 30.29
CA HIS A 20 -1.32 -1.86 31.45
C HIS A 20 -1.14 -3.37 31.29
N LEU A 21 -1.21 -4.11 32.39
CA LEU A 21 -1.32 -5.56 32.33
C LEU A 21 -2.80 -5.93 32.10
N ASP A 22 -3.08 -6.80 31.14
CA ASP A 22 -4.44 -7.27 30.88
C ASP A 22 -4.95 -8.07 32.09
N PRO A 23 -5.97 -7.58 32.83
CA PRO A 23 -6.49 -8.28 34.00
C PRO A 23 -7.22 -9.58 33.65
N ARG A 24 -7.41 -9.89 32.36
CA ARG A 24 -8.03 -11.13 31.88
C ARG A 24 -7.00 -12.17 31.44
N ALA A 25 -5.71 -11.84 31.47
CA ALA A 25 -4.65 -12.82 31.24
C ALA A 25 -4.51 -13.71 32.47
N ASP A 26 -4.38 -15.02 32.24
CA ASP A 26 -4.13 -16.00 33.30
C ASP A 26 -2.87 -15.58 34.08
N GLU A 27 -2.87 -15.73 35.41
CA GLU A 27 -1.81 -15.19 36.30
C GLU A 27 -0.39 -15.69 35.93
N LEU A 28 -0.32 -16.78 35.15
CA LEU A 28 0.90 -17.42 34.68
C LEU A 28 1.50 -16.78 33.41
N SER A 29 0.81 -15.88 32.73
CA SER A 29 1.30 -15.21 31.51
C SER A 29 0.65 -13.83 31.33
N PRO A 30 1.10 -12.81 32.08
CA PRO A 30 0.56 -11.46 31.96
C PRO A 30 0.77 -10.93 30.54
N VAL A 31 -0.34 -10.66 29.83
CA VAL A 31 -0.31 -10.06 28.50
C VAL A 31 -0.33 -8.55 28.66
N THR A 32 0.67 -7.87 28.11
CA THR A 32 0.67 -6.40 28.02
C THR A 32 -0.55 -5.97 27.20
N ALA A 33 -1.26 -4.92 27.63
CA ALA A 33 -2.35 -4.30 26.89
C ALA A 33 -2.16 -2.78 26.85
N PHE A 34 -2.70 -2.16 25.81
CA PHE A 34 -2.71 -0.71 25.64
C PHE A 34 -4.11 -0.16 25.90
N SER A 35 -4.18 1.07 26.41
CA SER A 35 -5.43 1.83 26.49
C SER A 35 -5.22 3.26 26.03
N CYS A 36 -6.10 3.75 25.16
CA CYS A 36 -6.06 5.13 24.68
C CYS A 36 -6.57 6.07 25.77
N ARG A 37 -5.80 7.12 26.08
CA ARG A 37 -6.20 8.16 27.05
C ARG A 37 -7.40 8.99 26.58
N LEU A 38 -7.54 9.17 25.28
CA LEU A 38 -8.60 10.00 24.71
C LEU A 38 -9.95 9.28 24.66
N CYS A 39 -10.00 8.10 24.03
CA CYS A 39 -11.27 7.39 23.80
C CYS A 39 -11.50 6.18 24.73
N GLY A 40 -10.52 5.82 25.57
CA GLY A 40 -10.62 4.69 26.51
C GLY A 40 -10.59 3.31 25.85
N HIS A 41 -10.43 3.23 24.53
CA HIS A 41 -10.34 1.95 23.83
C HIS A 41 -9.11 1.16 24.30
N ARG A 42 -9.29 -0.13 24.54
CA ARG A 42 -8.24 -1.06 24.95
C ARG A 42 -7.95 -2.06 23.84
N TRP A 43 -6.67 -2.31 23.57
CA TRP A 43 -6.24 -3.29 22.59
C TRP A 43 -4.97 -4.01 23.08
N ARG A 44 -4.79 -5.26 22.66
CA ARG A 44 -3.55 -6.01 22.90
C ARG A 44 -2.49 -5.64 21.86
N PRO A 45 -1.18 -5.77 22.14
CA PRO A 45 -0.12 -5.64 21.15
C PRO A 45 -0.31 -6.60 19.97
N THR A 46 -0.91 -7.77 20.18
CA THR A 46 -1.26 -8.73 19.12
C THR A 46 -2.53 -8.35 18.36
N GLU A 47 -3.33 -7.42 18.89
CA GLU A 47 -4.41 -6.74 18.19
C GLU A 47 -3.84 -5.50 17.48
N VAL A 48 -2.67 -5.69 16.82
CA VAL A 48 -2.07 -4.75 15.87
C VAL A 48 -3.18 -4.29 14.91
N PRO A 49 -3.27 -2.99 14.57
CA PRO A 49 -4.39 -2.48 13.78
C PRO A 49 -4.64 -3.39 12.59
N TYR A 50 -5.88 -3.88 12.49
CA TYR A 50 -6.35 -4.57 11.30
C TYR A 50 -6.08 -3.64 10.13
N LEU A 51 -4.98 -3.89 9.41
CA LEU A 51 -4.72 -3.19 8.15
C LEU A 51 -5.88 -3.58 7.26
N PHE A 52 -6.77 -2.62 6.99
CA PHE A 52 -7.92 -2.84 6.16
C PHE A 52 -7.46 -2.88 4.70
N ALA A 53 -6.85 -3.99 4.31
CA ALA A 53 -6.41 -4.25 2.95
C ALA A 53 -6.47 -5.75 2.66
N PRO A 54 -6.72 -6.13 1.40
CA PRO A 54 -6.63 -7.52 0.98
C PRO A 54 -5.23 -8.09 1.24
N ASP A 55 -5.17 -9.40 1.44
CA ASP A 55 -3.88 -10.11 1.42
C ASP A 55 -3.29 -10.14 -0.01
N TYR A 56 -2.07 -10.66 -0.16
CA TYR A 56 -1.37 -10.68 -1.46
C TYR A 56 -2.09 -11.54 -2.50
N ASP A 57 -2.65 -12.68 -2.09
CA ASP A 57 -3.32 -13.60 -3.00
C ASP A 57 -4.63 -12.99 -3.49
N GLN A 58 -5.40 -12.35 -2.60
CA GLN A 58 -6.63 -11.64 -2.95
C GLN A 58 -6.34 -10.44 -3.85
N ALA A 59 -5.34 -9.62 -3.52
CA ALA A 59 -5.05 -8.40 -4.26
C ALA A 59 -4.49 -8.65 -5.67
N TYR A 60 -3.76 -9.75 -5.85
CA TYR A 60 -2.97 -9.98 -7.06
C TYR A 60 -3.35 -11.27 -7.80
N ALA A 61 -4.49 -11.88 -7.48
CA ALA A 61 -4.97 -13.12 -8.12
C ALA A 61 -4.97 -13.02 -9.66
N ASP A 62 -5.46 -11.88 -10.17
CA ASP A 62 -5.58 -11.62 -11.60
C ASP A 62 -4.44 -10.75 -12.17
N ALA A 63 -3.40 -10.50 -11.37
CA ALA A 63 -2.26 -9.69 -11.81
C ALA A 63 -1.39 -10.49 -12.79
N PRO A 64 -0.91 -9.87 -13.89
CA PRO A 64 -0.06 -10.56 -14.86
C PRO A 64 1.25 -11.04 -14.23
N PRO A 65 1.91 -12.06 -14.80
CA PRO A 65 3.22 -12.52 -14.34
C PRO A 65 4.24 -11.39 -14.25
N LEU A 66 5.13 -11.44 -13.24
CA LEU A 66 6.10 -10.37 -12.98
C LEU A 66 6.93 -9.96 -14.23
N PRO A 67 7.48 -10.90 -15.04
CA PRO A 67 8.24 -10.50 -16.23
C PRO A 67 7.41 -9.80 -17.30
N GLU A 68 6.13 -10.16 -17.43
CA GLU A 68 5.21 -9.51 -18.38
C GLU A 68 4.82 -8.11 -17.89
N GLU A 69 4.59 -7.96 -16.59
CA GLU A 69 4.32 -6.66 -15.96
C GLU A 69 5.53 -5.73 -16.08
N GLU A 70 6.75 -6.22 -15.83
CA GLU A 70 7.98 -5.45 -15.96
C GLU A 70 8.16 -4.89 -17.38
N LEU A 71 7.98 -5.73 -18.41
CA LEU A 71 8.04 -5.30 -19.80
C LEU A 71 6.95 -4.26 -20.12
N THR A 72 5.72 -4.50 -19.64
CA THR A 72 4.60 -3.57 -19.84
C THR A 72 4.88 -2.20 -19.22
N LEU A 73 5.39 -2.18 -17.99
CA LEU A 73 5.76 -0.95 -17.29
C LEU A 73 6.91 -0.22 -17.98
N ALA A 74 7.91 -0.94 -18.50
CA ALA A 74 9.01 -0.33 -19.25
C ALA A 74 8.50 0.38 -20.52
N LEU A 75 7.63 -0.28 -21.30
CA LEU A 75 7.03 0.30 -22.50
C LEU A 75 6.11 1.49 -22.18
N TRP A 76 5.36 1.42 -21.08
CA TRP A 76 4.55 2.53 -20.60
C TRP A 76 5.40 3.73 -20.17
N ALA A 77 6.47 3.51 -19.41
CA ALA A 77 7.38 4.58 -18.98
C ALA A 77 7.98 5.31 -20.19
N GLU A 78 8.42 4.58 -21.22
CA GLU A 78 8.91 5.17 -22.47
C GLU A 78 7.81 5.97 -23.17
N GLY A 79 6.61 5.40 -23.33
CA GLY A 79 5.47 6.10 -23.94
C GLY A 79 5.02 7.34 -23.17
N ILE A 80 5.15 7.33 -21.84
CA ILE A 80 4.90 8.49 -20.98
C ILE A 80 5.94 9.59 -21.24
N ASN A 81 7.22 9.24 -21.25
CA ASN A 81 8.30 10.19 -21.49
C ASN A 81 8.21 10.83 -22.88
N LEU A 82 7.90 10.04 -23.91
CA LEU A 82 7.73 10.53 -25.27
C LEU A 82 6.56 11.53 -25.37
N ARG A 83 5.42 11.24 -24.73
CA ARG A 83 4.26 12.14 -24.72
C ARG A 83 4.50 13.40 -23.89
N ALA A 84 5.15 13.28 -22.74
CA ALA A 84 5.54 14.43 -21.93
C ALA A 84 6.47 15.37 -22.71
N ARG A 85 7.44 14.80 -23.44
CA ARG A 85 8.32 15.56 -24.32
C ARG A 85 7.57 16.22 -25.48
N ALA A 86 6.71 15.47 -26.17
CA ALA A 86 5.90 16.03 -27.26
C ALA A 86 4.99 17.16 -26.79
N ALA A 87 4.37 17.04 -25.61
CA ALA A 87 3.56 18.10 -25.01
C ALA A 87 4.41 19.32 -24.65
N HIS A 88 5.60 19.13 -24.07
CA HIS A 88 6.54 20.21 -23.78
C HIS A 88 7.00 20.96 -25.04
N GLU A 89 7.20 20.23 -26.15
CA GLU A 89 7.57 20.78 -27.45
C GLU A 89 6.37 21.36 -28.24
N GLY A 90 5.15 21.31 -27.70
CA GLY A 90 3.92 21.80 -28.35
C GLY A 90 3.38 20.91 -29.46
N ASN A 91 3.89 19.68 -29.58
CA ASN A 91 3.57 18.70 -30.64
C ASN A 91 2.55 17.64 -30.20
N GLY A 92 1.85 17.83 -29.08
CA GLY A 92 0.86 16.88 -28.59
C GLY A 92 0.20 17.32 -27.27
N SER A 93 -0.76 16.54 -26.80
CA SER A 93 -1.38 16.72 -25.48
C SER A 93 -0.57 16.02 -24.40
N ALA A 94 -0.55 16.62 -23.21
CA ALA A 94 -0.07 15.93 -22.01
C ALA A 94 -0.95 14.70 -21.71
N ILE A 95 -0.39 13.74 -20.99
CA ILE A 95 -1.16 12.60 -20.48
C ILE A 95 -2.08 13.10 -19.37
N ASP A 96 -3.29 12.56 -19.33
CA ASP A 96 -4.24 12.89 -18.28
C ASP A 96 -3.77 12.35 -16.92
N PRO A 97 -4.14 13.00 -15.80
CA PRO A 97 -3.75 12.57 -14.47
C PRO A 97 -4.13 11.11 -14.13
N GLY A 98 -5.24 10.61 -14.67
CA GLY A 98 -5.67 9.22 -14.48
C GLY A 98 -4.73 8.21 -15.15
N GLY A 99 -4.22 8.54 -16.34
CA GLY A 99 -3.19 7.75 -17.03
C GLY A 99 -1.87 7.67 -16.24
N TYR A 100 -1.43 8.77 -15.62
CA TYR A 100 -0.27 8.77 -14.72
C TYR A 100 -0.52 7.95 -13.46
N ARG A 101 -1.69 8.11 -12.84
CA ARG A 101 -2.06 7.35 -11.64
C ARG A 101 -1.99 5.85 -11.90
N LEU A 102 -2.60 5.39 -12.99
CA LEU A 102 -2.66 3.96 -13.29
C LEU A 102 -1.25 3.38 -13.50
N PHE A 103 -0.34 4.13 -14.11
CA PHE A 103 1.06 3.73 -14.20
C PHE A 103 1.70 3.58 -12.81
N TYR A 104 1.55 4.57 -11.92
CA TYR A 104 2.11 4.49 -10.57
C TYR A 104 1.49 3.38 -9.73
N LEU A 105 0.18 3.14 -9.86
CA LEU A 105 -0.50 2.05 -9.17
C LEU A 105 0.06 0.69 -9.59
N ARG A 106 0.19 0.46 -10.91
CA ARG A 106 0.74 -0.79 -11.44
C ARG A 106 2.22 -0.97 -11.10
N GLN A 107 3.00 0.11 -11.13
CA GLN A 107 4.40 0.10 -10.72
C GLN A 107 4.55 -0.25 -9.23
N ALA A 108 3.76 0.36 -8.35
CA ALA A 108 3.78 0.08 -6.93
C ALA A 108 3.35 -1.37 -6.64
N ALA A 109 2.30 -1.86 -7.31
CA ALA A 109 1.84 -3.25 -7.20
C ALA A 109 2.90 -4.26 -7.68
N TYR A 110 3.59 -3.98 -8.79
CA TYR A 110 4.70 -4.81 -9.27
C TYR A 110 5.82 -4.93 -8.23
N LEU A 111 6.24 -3.81 -7.63
CA LEU A 111 7.29 -3.79 -6.63
C LEU A 111 6.86 -4.48 -5.33
N ASP A 112 5.60 -4.28 -4.90
CA ASP A 112 5.04 -4.96 -3.73
C ASP A 112 5.04 -6.49 -3.89
N ARG A 113 4.61 -6.98 -5.07
CA ARG A 113 4.64 -8.41 -5.44
C ARG A 113 6.07 -8.95 -5.52
N THR A 114 7.00 -8.16 -6.06
CA THR A 114 8.42 -8.55 -6.16
C THR A 114 9.04 -8.69 -4.77
N ALA A 115 8.79 -7.74 -3.87
CA ALA A 115 9.23 -7.80 -2.48
C ALA A 115 8.65 -9.03 -1.76
N HIS A 116 7.36 -9.32 -1.96
CA HIS A 116 6.71 -10.50 -1.39
C HIS A 116 7.34 -11.82 -1.90
N ALA A 117 7.54 -11.94 -3.21
CA ALA A 117 8.15 -13.12 -3.82
C ALA A 117 9.58 -13.35 -3.32
N LEU A 118 10.38 -12.29 -3.19
CA LEU A 118 11.75 -12.38 -2.64
C LEU A 118 11.75 -12.75 -1.16
N ALA A 119 10.81 -12.23 -0.37
CA ALA A 119 10.66 -12.62 1.04
C ALA A 119 10.34 -14.12 1.17
N ALA A 120 9.44 -14.67 0.35
CA ALA A 120 9.14 -16.09 0.31
C ALA A 120 10.36 -16.93 -0.13
N ALA A 121 11.12 -16.47 -1.12
CA ALA A 121 12.36 -17.12 -1.56
C ALA A 121 13.44 -17.11 -0.48
N ALA A 122 13.56 -16.04 0.31
CA ALA A 122 14.50 -15.94 1.42
C ALA A 122 14.20 -16.94 2.54
N GLN A 123 12.92 -17.17 2.85
CA GLN A 123 12.51 -18.20 3.82
C GLN A 123 12.97 -19.61 3.40
N SER A 124 13.08 -19.84 2.10
CA SER A 124 13.57 -21.10 1.52
C SER A 124 15.09 -21.12 1.29
N GLY A 125 15.82 -20.07 1.68
CA GLY A 125 17.27 -19.95 1.47
C GLY A 125 17.71 -19.68 0.03
N LEU A 126 16.78 -19.35 -0.87
CA LEU A 126 17.03 -19.13 -2.30
C LEU A 126 17.49 -17.71 -2.64
N THR A 127 17.40 -16.77 -1.69
CA THR A 127 17.84 -15.38 -1.88
C THR A 127 18.46 -14.81 -0.60
N ARG A 128 19.27 -13.76 -0.74
CA ARG A 128 19.91 -13.08 0.38
C ARG A 128 18.96 -12.08 1.03
N HIS A 129 18.99 -11.97 2.35
CA HIS A 129 18.17 -11.00 3.10
C HIS A 129 18.34 -9.55 2.63
N GLN A 130 19.53 -9.17 2.15
CA GLN A 130 19.76 -7.84 1.59
C GLN A 130 18.86 -7.55 0.38
N HIS A 131 18.72 -8.50 -0.55
CA HIS A 131 17.85 -8.31 -1.72
C HIS A 131 16.38 -8.17 -1.33
N VAL A 132 15.97 -8.81 -0.24
CA VAL A 132 14.61 -8.65 0.32
C VAL A 132 14.44 -7.24 0.87
N ALA A 133 15.40 -6.75 1.66
CA ALA A 133 15.37 -5.40 2.22
C ALA A 133 15.30 -4.34 1.11
N ASP A 134 16.18 -4.44 0.11
CA ASP A 134 16.21 -3.50 -1.02
C ASP A 134 14.87 -3.50 -1.79
N ALA A 135 14.26 -4.67 -1.99
CA ALA A 135 12.97 -4.79 -2.67
C ALA A 135 11.81 -4.24 -1.83
N VAL A 136 11.84 -4.44 -0.51
CA VAL A 136 10.84 -3.86 0.41
C VAL A 136 10.95 -2.33 0.41
N ASP A 137 12.16 -1.78 0.48
CA ASP A 137 12.37 -0.33 0.44
C ASP A 137 11.86 0.26 -0.89
N ALA A 138 12.13 -0.41 -2.02
CA ALA A 138 11.61 -0.01 -3.32
C ALA A 138 10.06 -0.02 -3.37
N ALA A 139 9.43 -1.07 -2.82
CA ALA A 139 7.98 -1.16 -2.75
C ALA A 139 7.37 -0.06 -1.88
N VAL A 140 7.98 0.24 -0.73
CA VAL A 140 7.54 1.30 0.19
C VAL A 140 7.66 2.67 -0.47
N MET A 141 8.79 2.98 -1.13
CA MET A 141 8.96 4.26 -1.83
C MET A 141 7.95 4.44 -2.97
N ALA A 142 7.66 3.39 -3.73
CA ALA A 142 6.67 3.46 -4.81
C ALA A 142 5.24 3.62 -4.28
N ALA A 143 4.91 2.94 -3.19
CA ALA A 143 3.63 3.09 -2.50
C ALA A 143 3.44 4.50 -1.94
N ASP A 144 4.50 5.06 -1.32
CA ASP A 144 4.50 6.42 -0.81
C ASP A 144 4.32 7.46 -1.93
N LEU A 145 5.00 7.29 -3.06
CA LEU A 145 4.84 8.15 -4.24
C LEU A 145 3.40 8.12 -4.76
N LEU A 146 2.79 6.94 -4.88
CA LEU A 146 1.39 6.80 -5.28
C LEU A 146 0.45 7.51 -4.29
N LEU A 147 0.64 7.31 -2.99
CA LEU A 147 -0.18 7.93 -1.95
C LEU A 147 -0.14 9.46 -2.03
N HIS A 148 1.07 10.03 -2.17
CA HIS A 148 1.24 11.47 -2.32
C HIS A 148 0.58 12.00 -3.59
N PHE A 149 0.73 11.28 -4.71
CA PHE A 149 0.08 11.63 -5.97
C PHE A 149 -1.44 11.66 -5.82
N ASP A 150 -2.02 10.69 -5.11
CA ASP A 150 -3.46 10.62 -4.87
C ASP A 150 -3.98 11.71 -3.94
N LEU A 151 -3.19 12.10 -2.94
CA LEU A 151 -3.49 13.25 -2.08
C LEU A 151 -3.46 14.56 -2.88
N GLU A 152 -2.49 14.75 -3.77
CA GLU A 152 -2.38 15.95 -4.63
C GLU A 152 -3.53 16.06 -5.63
N LEU A 153 -4.00 14.93 -6.17
CA LEU A 153 -5.15 14.88 -7.08
C LEU A 153 -6.51 14.95 -6.37
N GLY A 154 -6.54 15.17 -5.06
CA GLY A 154 -7.78 15.25 -4.28
C GLY A 154 -8.57 13.95 -4.28
N GLN A 155 -7.88 12.81 -4.37
CA GLN A 155 -8.46 11.46 -4.36
C GLN A 155 -9.49 11.16 -5.47
N VAL A 156 -9.56 11.98 -6.53
CA VAL A 156 -10.56 11.85 -7.62
C VAL A 156 -10.49 10.52 -8.37
N HIS A 157 -9.37 9.81 -8.24
CA HIS A 157 -9.09 8.56 -8.94
C HIS A 157 -8.84 7.38 -7.99
N VAL A 158 -9.05 7.57 -6.69
CA VAL A 158 -8.95 6.53 -5.67
C VAL A 158 -10.23 5.71 -5.69
N GLU A 159 -10.09 4.38 -5.77
CA GLU A 159 -11.23 3.46 -5.92
C GLU A 159 -11.45 2.61 -4.65
N GLY A 160 -10.46 2.56 -3.76
CA GLY A 160 -10.52 1.73 -2.57
C GLY A 160 -11.42 2.28 -1.45
N ALA A 161 -11.74 1.39 -0.52
CA ALA A 161 -12.71 1.65 0.55
C ALA A 161 -12.25 2.74 1.55
N LEU A 162 -10.94 2.85 1.79
CA LEU A 162 -10.35 3.91 2.60
C LEU A 162 -9.63 4.91 1.70
N GLY A 163 -9.84 6.19 1.95
CA GLY A 163 -9.15 7.27 1.25
C GLY A 163 -7.65 7.29 1.52
N ALA A 164 -6.92 8.00 0.66
CA ALA A 164 -5.47 8.20 0.76
C ALA A 164 -5.04 8.97 2.04
N ASP A 165 -5.96 9.67 2.69
CA ASP A 165 -5.73 10.44 3.92
C ASP A 165 -5.86 9.61 5.21
N SER A 166 -6.14 8.31 5.10
CA SER A 166 -6.25 7.42 6.25
C SER A 166 -4.92 7.31 7.01
N SER A 167 -4.97 7.45 8.33
CA SER A 167 -3.80 7.28 9.21
C SER A 167 -3.21 5.86 9.17
N GLN A 168 -3.95 4.87 8.66
CA GLN A 168 -3.46 3.49 8.52
C GLN A 168 -2.28 3.37 7.56
N TRP A 169 -2.11 4.33 6.65
CA TRP A 169 -1.07 4.31 5.62
C TRP A 169 0.27 4.87 6.10
N GLN A 170 0.39 5.36 7.34
CA GLN A 170 1.59 6.04 7.84
C GLN A 170 2.74 5.10 8.25
N THR A 171 2.67 3.83 7.88
CA THR A 171 3.70 2.82 8.17
C THR A 171 4.09 2.11 6.88
N SER A 172 5.29 1.50 6.84
CA SER A 172 5.74 0.73 5.65
C SER A 172 4.74 -0.34 5.23
N ASP A 173 4.18 -1.10 6.19
CA ASP A 173 3.17 -2.12 5.89
C ASP A 173 1.82 -1.49 5.50
N GLY A 174 1.47 -0.34 6.08
CA GLY A 174 0.32 0.47 5.72
C GLY A 174 0.36 0.99 4.29
N LEU A 175 1.51 1.52 3.84
CA LEU A 175 1.72 1.96 2.47
C LEU A 175 1.53 0.81 1.47
N ARG A 176 2.10 -0.35 1.78
CA ARG A 176 1.93 -1.54 0.93
C ARG A 176 0.50 -2.06 0.94
N ALA A 177 -0.19 -1.95 2.08
CA ALA A 177 -1.61 -2.25 2.21
C ALA A 177 -2.50 -1.32 1.37
N TYR A 178 -2.17 -0.03 1.33
CA TYR A 178 -2.82 0.94 0.46
C TYR A 178 -2.76 0.53 -1.02
N VAL A 179 -1.57 0.14 -1.50
CA VAL A 179 -1.38 -0.35 -2.88
C VAL A 179 -2.29 -1.55 -3.17
N ARG A 180 -2.35 -2.54 -2.27
CA ARG A 180 -3.22 -3.72 -2.45
C ARG A 180 -4.69 -3.35 -2.52
N GLN A 181 -5.16 -2.43 -1.67
CA GLN A 181 -6.54 -1.93 -1.71
C GLN A 181 -6.85 -1.29 -3.06
N GLU A 182 -6.03 -0.32 -3.46
CA GLU A 182 -6.25 0.44 -4.70
C GLU A 182 -6.15 -0.43 -5.94
N TYR A 183 -5.23 -1.39 -5.96
CA TYR A 183 -5.07 -2.31 -7.08
C TYR A 183 -6.29 -3.22 -7.23
N THR A 184 -6.78 -3.78 -6.12
CA THR A 184 -8.00 -4.61 -6.10
C THR A 184 -9.21 -3.83 -6.59
N ALA A 185 -9.40 -2.62 -6.06
CA ALA A 185 -10.53 -1.78 -6.44
C ALA A 185 -10.48 -1.36 -7.93
N TRP A 186 -9.28 -1.07 -8.45
CA TRP A 186 -9.08 -0.82 -9.87
C TRP A 186 -9.43 -2.03 -10.75
N GLN A 187 -9.02 -3.25 -10.36
CA GLN A 187 -9.34 -4.47 -11.09
C GLN A 187 -10.85 -4.74 -11.12
N ASP A 188 -11.55 -4.52 -10.01
CA ASP A 188 -13.00 -4.66 -9.91
C ASP A 188 -13.73 -3.64 -10.81
N TRP A 189 -13.26 -2.38 -10.78
CA TRP A 189 -13.77 -1.32 -11.65
C TRP A 189 -13.56 -1.65 -13.13
N GLU A 190 -12.36 -2.11 -13.51
CA GLU A 190 -12.03 -2.46 -14.88
C GLU A 190 -12.89 -3.62 -15.38
N THR A 191 -13.06 -4.66 -14.55
CA THR A 191 -13.90 -5.83 -14.85
C THR A 191 -15.36 -5.42 -15.05
N THR A 192 -15.89 -4.58 -14.16
CA THR A 192 -17.27 -4.08 -14.24
C THR A 192 -17.47 -3.22 -15.48
N THR A 193 -16.52 -2.33 -15.78
CA THR A 193 -16.57 -1.45 -16.95
C THR A 193 -16.51 -2.22 -18.25
N ARG A 194 -15.66 -3.26 -18.34
CA ARG A 194 -15.56 -4.13 -19.53
C ARG A 194 -16.86 -4.92 -19.76
N ARG A 195 -17.45 -5.49 -18.70
CA ARG A 195 -18.74 -6.20 -18.79
C ARG A 195 -19.85 -5.30 -19.32
N ASN A 196 -19.92 -4.06 -18.87
CA ASN A 196 -20.95 -3.10 -19.31
C ASN A 196 -20.76 -2.62 -20.76
N ARG A 197 -19.57 -2.78 -21.35
CA ARG A 197 -19.27 -2.40 -22.75
C ARG A 197 -19.50 -3.53 -23.76
N HIS A 198 -19.79 -4.75 -23.31
CA HIS A 198 -20.10 -5.90 -24.18
C HIS A 198 -21.49 -6.46 -23.84
N PRO A 199 -22.58 -5.76 -24.21
CA PRO A 199 -23.94 -6.30 -24.15
C PRO A 199 -24.20 -7.40 -25.19
#